data_AF-A0A6C2YTD7-F1
#
_entry.id   AF-A0A6C2YTD7-F1
#
_cell.length_a   1.000
_cell.length_b   1.000
_cell.length_c   1.000
_cell.angle_alpha   90.00
_cell.angle_beta   90.00
_cell.angle_gamma   90.00
#
_symmetry.space_group_name_H-M   'P 1'
#
loop_
_entity.id
_entity.type
_entity.pdbx_description
1 polymer ?
#
loop_
_entity_poly.entity_id
_entity_poly.type
_entity_poly.pdbx_seq_one_letter_code
_entity_poly.pdbx_strand_id
1 'polypeptide(L)'
;MRSVAVFLLVVVGLLNVGCAGGTRGAGGLHVGNARGSFVSQDDKLVFVVLGDEGNGGSAGTGFDRFTGALRTDDGREIPWQVRTGDGKSGRATIDGVEYDLAQGCLFLVSTRDRKTQVRQVPRDPSGVTHWDVERAVVQWAESDPEIREFVKAARKR
;
A
#
# COMPACT_ATOMS: atom_id res chain seq x y z
N MET A 1 54.29 -13.48 26.58
CA MET A 1 52.82 -13.46 26.80
C MET A 1 52.32 -12.03 26.66
N ARG A 2 51.63 -11.73 25.56
CA ARG A 2 50.39 -10.93 25.46
C ARG A 2 50.16 -10.64 23.98
N SER A 3 49.15 -11.31 23.46
CA SER A 3 48.63 -11.25 22.09
C SER A 3 48.19 -9.83 21.73
N VAL A 4 48.45 -9.41 20.49
CA VAL A 4 47.73 -8.30 19.86
C VAL A 4 47.02 -8.89 18.64
N ALA A 5 45.70 -8.77 18.67
CA ALA A 5 44.79 -9.32 17.67
C ALA A 5 44.87 -8.53 16.36
N VAL A 6 44.90 -9.28 15.26
CA VAL A 6 44.82 -8.82 13.88
C VAL A 6 43.39 -8.36 13.59
N PHE A 7 43.21 -7.08 13.25
CA PHE A 7 41.98 -6.59 12.63
C PHE A 7 42.17 -6.57 11.12
N LEU A 8 41.70 -7.62 10.46
CA LEU A 8 41.60 -7.71 9.00
C LEU A 8 40.35 -6.94 8.56
N LEU A 9 40.52 -5.72 8.07
CA LEU A 9 39.43 -4.95 7.46
C LEU A 9 39.28 -5.39 6.00
N VAL A 10 38.31 -6.28 5.74
CA VAL A 10 37.92 -6.66 4.37
C VAL A 10 36.94 -5.60 3.85
N VAL A 11 37.44 -4.67 3.04
CA VAL A 11 36.59 -3.78 2.23
C VAL A 11 36.33 -4.46 0.90
N VAL A 12 35.24 -5.23 0.83
CA VAL A 12 34.66 -5.64 -0.47
C VAL A 12 33.73 -4.53 -0.92
N GLY A 13 34.29 -3.52 -1.58
CA GLY A 13 33.52 -2.59 -2.38
C GLY A 13 33.13 -3.28 -3.69
N LEU A 14 31.98 -3.96 -3.69
CA LEU A 14 31.37 -4.44 -4.91
C LEU A 14 30.95 -3.23 -5.76
N LEU A 15 31.71 -3.03 -6.84
CA LEU A 15 31.28 -2.29 -8.02
C LEU A 15 29.92 -2.84 -8.48
N ASN A 16 28.86 -2.03 -8.40
CA ASN A 16 27.62 -2.30 -9.13
C ASN A 16 27.47 -1.27 -10.24
N VAL A 17 27.77 -1.72 -11.46
CA VAL A 17 27.29 -1.13 -12.70
C VAL A 17 25.85 -1.58 -12.90
N GLY A 18 24.92 -0.62 -13.02
CA GLY A 18 23.69 -0.75 -13.80
C GLY A 18 22.45 -1.34 -13.10
N CYS A 19 21.42 -0.50 -12.94
CA CYS A 19 20.10 -0.62 -13.57
C CYS A 19 19.31 0.66 -13.25
N ALA A 20 18.71 1.30 -14.26
CA ALA A 20 17.70 2.33 -14.03
C ALA A 20 16.44 1.65 -13.47
N GLY A 21 16.48 1.25 -12.20
CA GLY A 21 15.38 0.65 -11.47
C GLY A 21 14.79 1.69 -10.55
N GLY A 22 13.54 2.09 -10.80
CA GLY A 22 12.81 3.02 -9.95
C GLY A 22 12.67 2.51 -8.51
N THR A 23 12.60 3.43 -7.55
CA THR A 23 12.44 3.09 -6.12
C THR A 23 11.00 2.63 -5.86
N ARG A 24 10.81 1.45 -5.27
CA ARG A 24 9.48 0.95 -4.89
C ARG A 24 9.35 0.89 -3.37
N GLY A 25 8.24 1.42 -2.85
CA GLY A 25 7.95 1.47 -1.42
C GLY A 25 6.57 0.92 -1.09
N ALA A 26 6.40 0.46 0.14
CA ALA A 26 5.17 -0.12 0.67
C ALA A 26 5.02 0.26 2.15
N GLY A 27 3.80 0.49 2.61
CA GLY A 27 3.55 0.89 3.99
C GLY A 27 2.14 0.56 4.47
N GLY A 28 1.97 0.55 5.79
CA GLY A 28 0.66 0.47 6.43
C GLY A 28 0.03 1.86 6.57
N LEU A 29 -1.30 1.92 6.62
CA LEU A 29 -2.06 3.16 6.76
C LEU A 29 -3.18 2.99 7.79
N HIS A 30 -3.43 4.05 8.57
CA HIS A 30 -4.53 4.14 9.53
C HIS A 30 -5.26 5.47 9.33
N VAL A 31 -6.58 5.43 9.17
CA VAL A 31 -7.43 6.62 9.05
C VAL A 31 -8.67 6.39 9.89
N GLY A 32 -8.74 7.04 11.05
CA GLY A 32 -9.77 6.73 12.06
C GLY A 32 -9.69 5.26 12.48
N ASN A 33 -10.80 4.52 12.32
CA ASN A 33 -10.84 3.08 12.57
C ASN A 33 -10.49 2.24 11.32
N ALA A 34 -10.46 2.84 10.13
CA ALA A 34 -10.11 2.14 8.91
C ALA A 34 -8.60 1.88 8.88
N ARG A 35 -8.21 0.68 8.46
CA ARG A 35 -6.81 0.27 8.35
C ARG A 35 -6.52 -0.26 6.97
N GLY A 36 -5.28 -0.15 6.52
CA GLY A 36 -4.90 -0.80 5.29
C GLY A 36 -3.45 -0.57 4.91
N SER A 37 -3.21 -0.48 3.62
CA SER A 37 -1.86 -0.44 3.05
C SER A 37 -1.80 0.48 1.84
N PHE A 38 -0.61 0.93 1.55
CA PHE A 38 -0.33 1.66 0.31
C PHE A 38 0.98 1.17 -0.31
N VAL A 39 1.12 1.45 -1.60
CA VAL A 39 2.38 1.27 -2.33
C VAL A 39 2.70 2.49 -3.16
N SER A 40 3.99 2.64 -3.43
CA SER A 40 4.57 3.78 -4.13
C SER A 40 5.65 3.34 -5.10
N GLN A 41 5.82 4.12 -6.17
CA GLN A 41 6.87 3.96 -7.17
C GLN A 41 7.48 5.35 -7.44
N ASP A 42 8.80 5.42 -7.45
CA ASP A 42 9.57 6.64 -7.65
C ASP A 42 9.13 7.77 -6.71
N ASP A 43 8.96 7.41 -5.44
CA ASP A 43 8.48 8.26 -4.33
C ASP A 43 7.06 8.80 -4.51
N LYS A 44 6.28 8.29 -5.47
CA LYS A 44 4.90 8.71 -5.72
C LYS A 44 3.93 7.62 -5.34
N LEU A 45 2.80 8.02 -4.75
CA LEU A 45 1.71 7.11 -4.46
C LEU A 45 1.21 6.42 -5.73
N VAL A 46 0.91 5.13 -5.64
CA VAL A 46 0.35 4.34 -6.75
C VAL A 46 -1.03 3.80 -6.38
N PHE A 47 -1.15 3.25 -5.18
CA PHE A 47 -2.33 2.49 -4.77
C PHE A 47 -2.48 2.57 -3.26
N VAL A 48 -3.73 2.74 -2.81
CA VAL A 48 -4.15 2.68 -1.42
C VAL A 48 -5.32 1.72 -1.32
N VAL A 49 -5.28 0.82 -0.36
CA VAL A 49 -6.42 -0.01 0.03
C VAL A 49 -6.73 0.23 1.50
N LEU A 50 -8.00 0.49 1.82
CA LEU A 50 -8.51 0.66 3.18
C LEU A 50 -9.61 -0.38 3.45
N GLY A 51 -9.49 -1.11 4.55
CA GLY A 51 -10.50 -2.01 5.09
C GLY A 51 -11.35 -1.36 6.18
N ASP A 52 -12.62 -1.73 6.28
CA ASP A 52 -13.54 -1.31 7.35
C ASP A 52 -13.48 -2.20 8.61
N GLU A 53 -12.72 -3.29 8.55
CA GLU A 53 -12.44 -4.22 9.64
C GLU A 53 -11.00 -4.72 9.52
N GLY A 54 -10.41 -5.19 10.63
CA GLY A 54 -9.19 -5.98 10.57
C GLY A 54 -7.95 -5.36 11.22
N ASN A 55 -6.85 -6.14 11.14
CA ASN A 55 -5.61 -5.89 11.89
C ASN A 55 -4.54 -5.15 11.07
N GLY A 56 -4.92 -4.57 9.93
CA GLY A 56 -4.01 -3.92 8.97
C GLY A 56 -3.88 -4.70 7.66
N GLY A 57 -2.94 -4.29 6.82
CA GLY A 57 -2.60 -5.01 5.60
C GLY A 57 -1.09 -5.17 5.43
N SER A 58 -0.71 -6.22 4.71
CA SER A 58 0.66 -6.42 4.25
C SER A 58 0.83 -5.84 2.86
N ALA A 59 2.02 -5.37 2.54
CA ALA A 59 2.38 -4.88 1.22
C ALA A 59 3.83 -5.27 0.91
N GLY A 60 4.08 -5.72 -0.30
CA GLY A 60 5.39 -6.16 -0.79
C GLY A 60 5.60 -5.73 -2.23
N THR A 61 6.88 -5.63 -2.61
CA THR A 61 7.33 -5.22 -3.93
C THR A 61 7.97 -6.42 -4.65
N GLY A 62 7.61 -6.64 -5.90
CA GLY A 62 8.25 -7.58 -6.81
C GLY A 62 8.83 -6.86 -8.04
N PHE A 63 9.45 -7.61 -8.97
CA PHE A 63 10.06 -7.05 -10.18
C PHE A 63 9.06 -6.37 -11.13
N ASP A 64 7.81 -6.86 -11.23
CA ASP A 64 6.79 -6.38 -12.16
C ASP A 64 5.46 -5.98 -11.49
N ARG A 65 5.35 -6.16 -10.17
CA ARG A 65 4.09 -5.99 -9.43
C ARG A 65 4.30 -5.64 -7.97
N PHE A 66 3.26 -5.06 -7.37
CA PHE A 66 3.07 -4.99 -5.94
C PHE A 66 2.03 -6.03 -5.51
N THR A 67 2.17 -6.57 -4.29
CA THR A 67 1.24 -7.57 -3.75
C THR A 67 1.03 -7.35 -2.27
N GLY A 68 -0.12 -7.78 -1.76
CA GLY A 68 -0.39 -7.76 -0.33
C GLY A 68 -1.73 -8.37 0.00
N ALA A 69 -2.16 -8.21 1.24
CA ALA A 69 -3.49 -8.61 1.68
C ALA A 69 -4.01 -7.71 2.79
N LEU A 70 -5.32 -7.47 2.81
CA LEU A 70 -6.01 -7.02 4.02
C LEU A 70 -6.37 -8.23 4.88
N ARG A 71 -6.21 -8.13 6.20
CA ARG A 71 -6.58 -9.20 7.12
C ARG A 71 -7.75 -8.79 7.99
N THR A 72 -8.85 -9.51 7.90
CA THR A 72 -10.09 -9.28 8.66
C THR A 72 -9.99 -9.78 10.10
N ASP A 73 -10.94 -9.39 10.96
CA ASP A 73 -10.96 -9.81 12.36
C ASP A 73 -11.34 -11.29 12.50
N ASP A 74 -12.12 -11.82 11.56
CA ASP A 74 -12.44 -13.25 11.45
C ASP A 74 -11.30 -14.09 10.84
N GLY A 75 -10.16 -13.47 10.55
CA GLY A 75 -8.93 -14.16 10.12
C GLY A 75 -8.84 -14.46 8.62
N ARG A 76 -9.81 -14.02 7.80
CA ARG A 76 -9.72 -14.09 6.34
C ARG A 76 -8.66 -13.12 5.82
N GLU A 77 -8.07 -13.48 4.68
CA GLU A 77 -7.16 -12.61 3.93
C GLU A 77 -7.83 -12.23 2.61
N ILE A 78 -7.78 -10.94 2.30
CA ILE A 78 -8.31 -10.37 1.06
C ILE A 78 -7.10 -9.96 0.24
N PRO A 79 -6.64 -10.82 -0.69
CA PRO A 79 -5.42 -10.58 -1.43
C PRO A 79 -5.63 -9.43 -2.40
N TRP A 80 -4.58 -8.65 -2.58
CA TRP A 80 -4.51 -7.65 -3.64
C TRP A 80 -3.19 -7.69 -4.38
N GLN A 81 -3.23 -7.25 -5.64
CA GLN A 81 -2.07 -7.13 -6.51
C GLN A 81 -2.21 -5.86 -7.35
N VAL A 82 -1.09 -5.20 -7.64
CA VAL A 82 -1.04 -4.04 -8.52
C VAL A 82 0.05 -4.26 -9.56
N ARG A 83 -0.27 -4.07 -10.84
CA ARG A 83 0.67 -4.05 -11.96
C ARG A 83 0.59 -2.71 -12.66
N THR A 84 1.71 -2.00 -12.67
CA THR A 84 1.85 -0.69 -13.32
C THR A 84 3.29 -0.51 -13.78
N GLY A 85 3.46 0.18 -14.91
CA GLY A 85 4.78 0.60 -15.39
C GLY A 85 5.13 2.03 -14.98
N ASP A 86 4.12 2.91 -14.92
CA ASP A 86 4.24 4.36 -14.75
C ASP A 86 3.77 4.86 -13.38
N GLY A 87 3.26 3.96 -12.53
CA GLY A 87 2.69 4.28 -11.22
C GLY A 87 1.28 4.89 -11.28
N LYS A 88 0.68 5.04 -12.47
CA LYS A 88 -0.61 5.74 -12.67
C LYS A 88 -1.65 4.89 -13.39
N SER A 89 -1.22 4.14 -14.39
CA SER A 89 -2.05 3.28 -15.22
C SER A 89 -1.70 1.82 -15.00
N GLY A 90 -2.61 0.92 -15.39
CA GLY A 90 -2.44 -0.51 -15.24
C GLY A 90 -3.58 -1.13 -14.46
N ARG A 91 -3.29 -2.23 -13.77
CA ARG A 91 -4.34 -3.08 -13.20
C ARG A 91 -4.11 -3.33 -11.72
N ALA A 92 -5.16 -3.12 -10.93
CA ALA A 92 -5.26 -3.66 -9.59
C ALA A 92 -6.19 -4.88 -9.59
N THR A 93 -5.88 -5.87 -8.77
CA THR A 93 -6.77 -6.99 -8.47
C THR A 93 -6.99 -7.01 -6.96
N ILE A 94 -8.25 -7.07 -6.52
CA ILE A 94 -8.62 -7.19 -5.10
C ILE A 94 -9.65 -8.31 -5.00
N ASP A 95 -9.36 -9.33 -4.21
CA ASP A 95 -10.20 -10.53 -4.05
C ASP A 95 -10.57 -11.20 -5.41
N GLY A 96 -9.60 -11.21 -6.34
CA GLY A 96 -9.78 -11.74 -7.69
C GLY A 96 -10.54 -10.84 -8.66
N VAL A 97 -11.08 -9.70 -8.21
CA VAL A 97 -11.76 -8.73 -9.08
C VAL A 97 -10.76 -7.71 -9.61
N GLU A 98 -10.83 -7.41 -10.90
CA GLU A 98 -9.91 -6.50 -11.60
C GLU A 98 -10.45 -5.07 -11.67
N TYR A 99 -9.55 -4.10 -11.51
CA TYR A 99 -9.82 -2.67 -11.54
C TYR A 99 -8.75 -1.95 -12.37
N ASP A 100 -9.17 -0.92 -13.11
CA ASP A 100 -8.27 -0.06 -13.86
C ASP A 100 -7.74 1.06 -12.97
N LEU A 101 -6.42 1.11 -12.75
CA LEU A 101 -5.79 2.14 -11.91
C LEU A 101 -6.03 3.57 -12.43
N ALA A 102 -6.28 3.74 -13.72
CA ALA A 102 -6.57 5.05 -14.30
C ALA A 102 -7.89 5.63 -13.79
N GLN A 103 -8.79 4.81 -13.23
CA GLN A 103 -10.06 5.26 -12.65
C GLN A 103 -9.92 5.75 -11.19
N GLY A 104 -8.77 5.55 -10.56
CA GLY A 104 -8.49 6.01 -9.20
C GLY A 104 -7.54 5.11 -8.43
N CYS A 105 -6.76 5.70 -7.53
CA CYS A 105 -5.77 4.98 -6.73
C CYS A 105 -6.28 4.47 -5.37
N LEU A 106 -7.47 4.89 -4.92
CA LEU A 106 -7.99 4.57 -3.60
C LEU A 106 -9.10 3.52 -3.66
N PHE A 107 -8.95 2.45 -2.88
CA PHE A 107 -9.90 1.34 -2.81
C PHE A 107 -10.43 1.19 -1.38
N LEU A 108 -11.75 1.28 -1.23
CA LEU A 108 -12.46 1.05 0.02
C LEU A 108 -13.02 -0.37 0.01
N VAL A 109 -12.60 -1.19 0.97
CA VAL A 109 -12.94 -2.61 1.08
C VAL A 109 -13.80 -2.82 2.32
N SER A 110 -15.07 -3.14 2.12
CA SER A 110 -15.96 -3.57 3.19
C SER A 110 -16.00 -5.10 3.27
N THR A 111 -15.94 -5.64 4.48
CA THR A 111 -15.93 -7.09 4.73
C THR A 111 -17.14 -7.60 5.51
N ARG A 112 -18.15 -6.73 5.63
CA ARG A 112 -19.38 -6.94 6.39
C ARG A 112 -20.14 -8.17 5.90
N ASP A 113 -20.83 -8.81 6.85
CA ASP A 113 -21.64 -10.01 6.61
C ASP A 113 -20.88 -11.14 5.89
N ARG A 114 -19.55 -11.20 6.12
CA ARG A 114 -18.62 -12.13 5.48
C ARG A 114 -18.58 -12.02 3.96
N LYS A 115 -18.88 -10.85 3.40
CA LYS A 115 -18.78 -10.57 1.96
C LYS A 115 -17.76 -9.46 1.73
N THR A 116 -16.93 -9.63 0.70
CA THR A 116 -16.04 -8.58 0.23
C THR A 116 -16.82 -7.67 -0.73
N GLN A 117 -16.86 -6.38 -0.43
CA GLN A 117 -17.33 -5.34 -1.33
C GLN A 117 -16.23 -4.31 -1.51
N VAL A 118 -15.85 -4.05 -2.75
CA VAL A 118 -14.79 -3.10 -3.06
C VAL A 118 -15.41 -1.94 -3.81
N ARG A 119 -15.00 -0.73 -3.42
CA ARG A 119 -15.32 0.49 -4.15
C ARG A 119 -14.04 1.22 -4.49
N GLN A 120 -13.86 1.49 -5.78
CA GLN A 120 -12.77 2.34 -6.26
C GLN A 120 -13.23 3.79 -6.23
N VAL A 121 -12.48 4.63 -5.53
CA VAL A 121 -12.76 6.06 -5.41
C VAL A 121 -11.77 6.82 -6.31
N PRO A 122 -12.27 7.68 -7.22
CA PRO A 122 -11.40 8.44 -8.11
C PRO A 122 -10.57 9.45 -7.31
N ARG A 123 -9.29 9.15 -7.17
CA ARG A 123 -8.28 10.03 -6.57
C ARG A 123 -7.07 10.09 -7.49
N ASP A 124 -6.60 11.31 -7.71
CA ASP A 124 -5.34 11.54 -8.39
C ASP A 124 -4.20 11.36 -7.38
N PRO A 125 -3.30 10.38 -7.58
CA PRO A 125 -2.12 10.24 -6.74
C PRO A 125 -1.03 11.27 -7.08
N SER A 126 -1.17 12.04 -8.17
CA SER A 126 -0.16 12.98 -8.64
C SER A 126 0.05 14.10 -7.62
N GLY A 127 1.18 14.06 -6.92
CA GLY A 127 1.54 15.03 -5.88
C GLY A 127 1.55 14.46 -4.46
N VAL A 128 1.12 13.21 -4.28
CA VAL A 128 1.26 12.51 -3.00
C VAL A 128 2.58 11.74 -3.00
N THR A 129 3.51 12.17 -2.14
CA THR A 129 4.77 11.45 -1.93
C THR A 129 4.56 10.23 -1.03
N HIS A 130 5.54 9.31 -0.98
CA HIS A 130 5.51 8.18 -0.04
C HIS A 130 5.34 8.65 1.42
N TRP A 131 5.91 9.80 1.77
CA TRP A 131 5.91 10.35 3.13
C TRP A 131 4.61 11.06 3.50
N ASP A 132 3.84 11.51 2.50
CA ASP A 132 2.62 12.28 2.70
C ASP A 132 1.35 11.43 2.59
N VAL A 133 1.45 10.12 2.32
CA VAL A 133 0.28 9.26 2.03
C VAL A 133 -0.75 9.32 3.15
N GLU A 134 -0.35 9.14 4.41
CA GLU A 134 -1.30 9.16 5.53
C GLU A 134 -2.01 10.50 5.65
N ARG A 135 -1.26 11.60 5.55
CA ARG A 135 -1.83 12.95 5.56
C ARG A 135 -2.81 13.16 4.40
N ALA A 136 -2.46 12.72 3.20
CA ALA A 136 -3.30 12.86 2.02
C ALA A 136 -4.62 12.09 2.17
N VAL A 137 -4.57 10.84 2.65
CA VAL A 137 -5.80 10.04 2.81
C VAL A 137 -6.68 10.58 3.94
N VAL A 138 -6.10 11.12 5.02
CA VAL A 138 -6.86 11.84 6.05
C VAL A 138 -7.57 13.05 5.44
N GLN A 139 -6.88 13.88 4.65
CA GLN A 139 -7.49 15.04 3.98
C GLN A 139 -8.60 14.62 3.01
N TRP A 140 -8.44 13.49 2.30
CA TRP A 140 -9.51 12.94 1.46
C TRP A 140 -10.71 12.49 2.29
N ALA A 141 -10.51 11.86 3.45
CA ALA A 141 -11.60 11.50 4.37
C ALA A 141 -12.30 12.74 4.98
N GLU A 142 -11.56 13.82 5.20
CA GLU A 142 -12.12 15.08 5.71
C GLU A 142 -12.92 15.84 4.66
N SER A 143 -12.55 15.76 3.39
CA SER A 143 -13.20 16.51 2.31
C SER A 143 -14.30 15.73 1.59
N ASP A 144 -14.16 14.41 1.47
CA ASP A 144 -15.10 13.58 0.73
C ASP A 144 -16.07 12.81 1.65
N PRO A 145 -17.40 13.03 1.53
CA PRO A 145 -18.39 12.34 2.34
C PRO A 145 -18.34 10.81 2.23
N GLU A 146 -18.06 10.25 1.07
CA GLU A 146 -18.03 8.79 0.88
C GLU A 146 -16.90 8.14 1.69
N ILE A 147 -15.69 8.70 1.61
CA ILE A 147 -14.55 8.22 2.39
C ILE A 147 -14.80 8.47 3.89
N ARG A 148 -15.36 9.63 4.24
CA ARG A 148 -15.69 9.98 5.63
C ARG A 148 -16.63 8.96 6.26
N GLU A 149 -17.72 8.63 5.56
CA GLU A 149 -18.72 7.68 6.07
C GLU A 149 -18.16 6.25 6.12
N PHE A 150 -17.31 5.86 5.18
CA PHE A 150 -16.59 4.60 5.25
C PHE A 150 -15.70 4.52 6.51
N VAL A 151 -14.89 5.55 6.76
CA VAL A 151 -13.98 5.62 7.92
C VAL A 151 -14.76 5.61 9.24
N LYS A 152 -15.87 6.36 9.34
CA LYS A 152 -16.72 6.36 10.54
C LYS A 152 -17.36 5.00 10.80
N ALA A 153 -17.77 4.31 9.74
CA ALA A 153 -18.46 3.05 9.85
C ALA A 153 -17.48 1.86 10.02
N ALA A 154 -16.18 2.09 9.92
CA ALA A 154 -15.16 1.10 10.21
C ALA A 154 -15.18 0.70 11.70
N ARG A 155 -15.04 -0.60 11.95
CA ARG A 155 -15.18 -1.18 13.29
C ARG A 155 -13.99 -0.79 14.17
N LYS A 156 -14.31 -0.30 15.36
CA LYS A 156 -13.32 -0.12 16.42
C LYS A 156 -12.99 -1.49 16.99
N ARG A 157 -11.69 -1.78 17.12
CA ARG A 157 -11.21 -2.97 17.82
C ARG A 157 -11.58 -2.92 19.30
#